data_AF-A0A820T630-F1
#
_entry.id   AF-A0A820T630-F1
#
_cell.length_a   1.000
_cell.length_b   1.000
_cell.length_c   1.000
_cell.angle_alpha   90.00
_cell.angle_beta   90.00
_cell.angle_gamma   90.00
#
_symmetry.space_group_name_H-M   'P 1'
#
loop_
_entity.id
_entity.type
_entity.pdbx_description
1 polymer ?
#
loop_
_entity_poly.entity_id
_entity_poly.type
_entity_poly.pdbx_seq_one_letter_code
_entity_poly.pdbx_strand_id
1 'polypeptide(L)'
;DVFFWESLNGNRYQHTSIDPDDPPLDKLSLNNIRHPYKTIGCLFNDKSFYANIQPTCNVDACVFRLTDQSKWKAMSVDAIASINTPGLVLTAPVTPHLMSNTLDPV
;
A
#
# COMPACT_ATOMS: atom_id res chain seq x y z
N ASP A 1 2.85 -2.66 -17.55
CA ASP A 1 3.54 -1.49 -16.97
C ASP A 1 2.98 -1.12 -15.62
N VAL A 2 3.82 -0.56 -14.76
CA VAL A 2 3.47 -0.14 -13.39
C VAL A 2 3.84 1.32 -13.22
N PHE A 3 2.91 2.09 -12.67
CA PHE A 3 3.12 3.50 -12.35
C PHE A 3 2.76 3.75 -10.89
N PHE A 4 3.59 4.53 -10.21
CA PHE A 4 3.28 5.04 -8.88
C PHE A 4 2.83 6.49 -8.98
N TRP A 5 1.76 6.79 -8.26
CA TRP A 5 1.19 8.11 -8.16
C TRP A 5 1.31 8.58 -6.72
N GLU A 6 1.92 9.74 -6.53
CA GLU A 6 1.97 10.41 -5.24
C GLU A 6 0.70 11.25 -5.08
N SER A 7 -0.01 11.08 -3.96
CA SER A 7 -1.36 11.61 -3.79
C SER A 7 -1.43 13.09 -3.39
N LEU A 8 -0.36 13.65 -2.82
CA LEU A 8 -0.33 15.04 -2.33
C LEU A 8 0.04 16.03 -3.44
N ASN A 9 0.91 15.64 -4.37
CA ASN A 9 1.45 16.48 -5.42
C ASN A 9 1.13 15.99 -6.84
N GLY A 10 0.57 14.79 -6.99
CA GLY A 10 0.18 14.23 -8.28
C GLY A 10 1.36 13.75 -9.14
N ASN A 11 2.56 13.65 -8.58
CA ASN A 11 3.73 13.16 -9.30
C ASN A 11 3.52 11.72 -9.74
N ARG A 12 3.90 11.44 -10.99
CA ARG A 12 3.84 10.12 -11.58
C ARG A 12 5.24 9.58 -11.81
N TYR A 13 5.50 8.39 -11.30
CA TYR A 13 6.77 7.68 -11.48
C TYR A 13 6.53 6.39 -12.26
N GLN A 14 7.29 6.17 -13.32
CA GLN A 14 7.29 4.89 -14.02
C GLN A 14 8.19 3.91 -13.28
N HIS A 15 7.62 2.78 -12.85
CA HIS A 15 8.38 1.73 -12.21
C HIS A 15 8.91 0.75 -13.26
N THR A 16 10.19 0.43 -13.14
CA THR A 16 10.86 -0.61 -13.92
C THR A 16 11.43 -1.60 -12.93
N SER A 17 10.95 -2.85 -12.98
CA SER A 17 11.46 -3.93 -12.14
C SER A 17 12.91 -4.20 -12.51
N ILE A 18 13.75 -4.36 -11.49
CA ILE A 18 15.14 -4.79 -11.64
C ILE A 18 15.16 -6.30 -11.46
N ASP A 19 15.62 -7.02 -12.47
CA ASP A 19 15.91 -8.44 -12.34
C ASP A 19 17.26 -8.60 -11.60
N PRO A 20 17.33 -9.32 -10.47
CA PRO A 20 18.59 -9.56 -9.78
C PRO A 20 19.60 -10.38 -10.61
N ASP A 21 19.14 -11.13 -11.62
CA ASP A 21 20.01 -11.94 -12.48
C ASP A 21 20.56 -11.14 -13.68
N ASP A 22 20.05 -9.93 -13.94
CA ASP A 22 20.53 -9.05 -15.00
C ASP A 22 21.87 -8.37 -14.63
N PRO A 23 22.68 -7.97 -15.63
CA PRO A 23 23.88 -7.18 -15.41
C PRO A 23 23.57 -5.88 -14.65
N PRO A 24 24.48 -5.38 -13.79
CA PRO A 24 24.26 -4.14 -13.05
C PRO A 24 23.94 -2.97 -13.98
N LEU A 25 22.79 -2.33 -13.75
CA LEU A 25 22.41 -1.09 -14.43
C LEU A 25 23.47 0.00 -14.20
N ASP A 26 23.74 0.80 -15.23
CA ASP A 26 24.59 1.97 -15.10
C ASP A 26 23.95 3.01 -14.18
N LYS A 27 24.79 3.80 -13.50
CA LYS A 27 24.35 4.74 -12.45
C LYS A 27 23.38 5.81 -12.96
N LEU A 28 23.46 6.19 -14.24
CA LEU A 28 22.57 7.17 -14.85
C LEU A 28 21.17 6.59 -15.04
N SER A 29 21.06 5.37 -15.55
CA SER A 29 19.80 4.64 -15.64
C SER A 29 19.17 4.41 -14.27
N LEU A 30 19.98 4.07 -13.26
CA LEU A 30 19.50 3.87 -11.89
C LEU A 30 18.94 5.15 -11.24
N ASN A 31 19.48 6.33 -11.59
CA ASN A 31 18.96 7.61 -11.11
C ASN A 31 17.60 7.98 -11.75
N ASN A 32 17.34 7.56 -12.99
CA ASN A 32 16.06 7.79 -13.66
C ASN A 32 14.91 6.91 -13.16
N ILE A 33 15.21 5.82 -12.44
CA ILE A 33 14.22 4.82 -11.99
C ILE A 33 13.62 5.18 -10.61
N ARG A 34 14.19 6.13 -9.86
CA ARG A 34 13.91 6.28 -8.43
C ARG A 34 12.64 7.08 -8.12
N HIS A 35 11.52 6.39 -8.06
CA HIS A 35 10.46 6.76 -7.12
C HIS A 35 10.98 6.66 -5.66
N PRO A 36 10.38 7.40 -4.70
CA PRO A 36 10.82 7.36 -3.31
C PRO A 36 10.44 6.05 -2.59
N TYR A 37 9.50 5.26 -3.12
CA TYR A 37 8.99 4.04 -2.49
C TYR A 37 10.04 2.93 -2.41
N LYS A 38 10.07 2.20 -1.29
CA LYS A 38 11.12 1.21 -0.97
C LYS A 38 10.58 -0.19 -0.78
N THR A 39 9.49 -0.33 -0.04
CA THR A 39 8.91 -1.63 0.29
C THR A 39 7.43 -1.69 -0.07
N ILE A 40 6.94 -2.90 -0.35
CA ILE A 40 5.55 -3.17 -0.64
C ILE A 40 5.10 -4.48 0.00
N GLY A 41 4.14 -4.37 0.91
CA GLY A 41 3.53 -5.51 1.60
C GLY A 41 2.21 -5.96 0.99
N CYS A 42 1.42 -5.03 0.46
CA CYS A 42 0.14 -5.35 -0.15
C CYS A 42 -0.28 -4.29 -1.18
N LEU A 43 -1.27 -4.65 -2.00
CA LEU A 43 -1.97 -3.80 -2.95
C LEU A 43 -3.46 -4.03 -2.80
N PHE A 44 -4.25 -2.95 -2.82
CA PHE A 44 -5.69 -3.05 -2.70
C PHE A 44 -6.42 -1.92 -3.41
N ASN A 45 -7.68 -2.18 -3.73
CA ASN A 45 -8.67 -1.20 -4.15
C ASN A 45 -10.02 -1.55 -3.50
N ASP A 46 -11.10 -0.96 -3.99
CA ASP A 46 -12.47 -1.19 -3.52
C ASP A 46 -12.96 -2.64 -3.72
N LYS A 47 -12.33 -3.42 -4.61
CA LYS A 47 -12.80 -4.75 -5.04
C LYS A 47 -11.83 -5.88 -4.74
N SER A 48 -10.58 -5.59 -4.41
CA SER A 48 -9.52 -6.58 -4.41
C SER A 48 -8.42 -6.21 -3.44
N PHE A 49 -7.83 -7.25 -2.84
CA PHE A 49 -6.68 -7.14 -1.96
C PHE A 49 -5.68 -8.25 -2.29
N TYR A 50 -4.41 -7.89 -2.39
CA TYR A 50 -3.30 -8.80 -2.68
C TYR A 50 -2.18 -8.59 -1.67
N ALA A 51 -1.76 -9.65 -0.99
CA ALA A 51 -0.57 -9.64 -0.15
C ALA A 51 0.65 -10.08 -0.96
N ASN A 52 1.76 -9.36 -0.83
CA ASN A 52 3.04 -9.73 -1.42
C ASN A 52 3.61 -10.94 -0.64
N ILE A 53 3.83 -12.05 -1.35
CA ILE A 53 4.41 -13.28 -0.77
C ILE A 53 5.75 -13.64 -1.42
N GLN A 54 6.37 -12.67 -2.09
CA GLN A 54 7.71 -12.83 -2.66
C GLN A 54 8.77 -12.89 -1.55
N PRO A 55 9.97 -13.46 -1.83
CA PRO A 55 11.02 -13.59 -0.83
C PRO A 55 11.49 -12.26 -0.22
N THR A 56 11.32 -11.15 -0.94
CA THR A 56 11.63 -9.80 -0.46
C THR A 56 10.43 -8.88 -0.65
N CYS A 57 10.34 -7.86 0.19
CA CYS A 57 9.35 -6.80 0.04
C CYS A 57 9.89 -5.57 -0.69
N ASN A 58 11.11 -5.61 -1.25
CA ASN A 58 11.71 -4.47 -1.96
C ASN A 58 10.93 -4.17 -3.23
N VAL A 59 10.50 -2.93 -3.41
CA VAL A 59 9.74 -2.48 -4.58
C VAL A 59 10.55 -2.66 -5.86
N ASP A 60 11.85 -2.34 -5.81
CA ASP A 60 12.73 -2.36 -6.99
C ASP A 60 12.82 -3.75 -7.65
N ALA A 61 12.75 -4.82 -6.86
CA ALA A 61 12.82 -6.22 -7.32
C ALA A 61 11.45 -6.92 -7.30
N CYS A 62 10.37 -6.17 -7.07
CA CYS A 62 9.03 -6.73 -6.92
C CYS A 62 8.42 -7.05 -8.28
N VAL A 63 8.01 -8.31 -8.48
CA VAL A 63 7.29 -8.70 -9.70
C VAL A 63 5.80 -8.35 -9.55
N PHE A 64 5.35 -7.29 -10.21
CA PHE A 64 3.96 -6.80 -10.19
C PHE A 64 3.01 -7.60 -11.10
N ARG A 65 3.07 -8.93 -11.04
CA ARG A 65 2.14 -9.83 -11.76
C ARG A 65 1.10 -10.37 -10.78
N LEU A 66 0.02 -9.63 -10.56
CA LEU A 66 -1.00 -9.95 -9.53
C LEU A 66 -1.75 -11.27 -9.76
N THR A 67 -1.78 -11.75 -11.01
CA THR A 67 -2.39 -13.05 -11.36
C THR A 67 -1.49 -14.23 -11.02
N ASP A 68 -0.22 -14.00 -10.69
CA ASP A 68 0.73 -15.05 -10.31
C ASP A 68 0.59 -15.36 -8.81
N GLN A 69 -0.08 -16.47 -8.51
CA GLN A 69 -0.34 -16.90 -7.13
C GLN A 69 0.92 -17.34 -6.37
N SER A 70 2.07 -17.49 -7.04
CA SER A 70 3.35 -17.74 -6.36
C SER A 70 3.99 -16.45 -5.83
N LYS A 71 3.51 -15.28 -6.31
CA LYS A 71 4.05 -13.95 -5.98
C LYS A 71 3.08 -13.12 -5.16
N TRP A 72 1.78 -13.26 -5.42
CA TRP A 72 0.73 -12.49 -4.78
C TRP A 72 -0.40 -13.39 -4.28
N LYS A 73 -0.74 -13.27 -2.99
CA LYS A 73 -1.89 -13.96 -2.41
C LYS A 73 -3.10 -13.05 -2.42
N ALA A 74 -4.11 -13.40 -3.22
CA ALA A 74 -5.39 -12.71 -3.21
C ALA A 74 -6.19 -13.03 -1.94
N MET A 75 -6.83 -12.03 -1.36
CA MET A 75 -7.88 -12.22 -0.36
C MET A 75 -9.13 -12.82 -1.01
N SER A 76 -9.88 -13.65 -0.29
CA SER A 76 -11.14 -14.21 -0.81
C SER A 76 -12.18 -13.12 -1.01
N VAL A 77 -13.05 -13.32 -2.01
CA VAL A 77 -14.16 -12.40 -2.30
C VAL A 77 -15.10 -12.28 -1.10
N ASP A 78 -15.36 -13.39 -0.39
CA ASP A 78 -16.22 -13.38 0.80
C ASP A 78 -15.62 -12.53 1.94
N ALA A 79 -14.29 -12.55 2.12
CA ALA A 79 -13.62 -11.72 3.11
C ALA A 79 -13.63 -10.23 2.73
N ILE A 80 -13.54 -9.92 1.44
CA ILE A 80 -13.68 -8.53 0.95
C ILE A 80 -15.14 -8.05 1.09
N ALA A 81 -16.11 -8.92 0.81
CA ALA A 81 -17.52 -8.58 0.93
C ALA A 81 -17.96 -8.30 2.37
N SER A 82 -17.41 -9.04 3.35
CA SER A 82 -17.76 -8.86 4.76
C SER A 82 -17.36 -7.47 5.30
N ILE A 83 -16.23 -6.92 4.85
CA ILE A 83 -15.75 -5.58 5.26
C ILE A 83 -16.43 -4.44 4.51
N ASN A 84 -16.94 -4.69 3.30
CA ASN A 84 -17.61 -3.70 2.45
C ASN A 84 -19.12 -3.61 2.71
N THR A 85 -19.62 -4.17 3.81
CA THR A 85 -21.05 -4.12 4.16
C THR A 85 -21.49 -2.65 4.34
N PRO A 86 -22.40 -2.15 3.49
CA PRO A 86 -22.94 -0.79 3.64
C PRO A 86 -23.65 -0.69 5.00
N GLY A 87 -23.10 0.11 5.91
CA GLY A 87 -23.64 0.25 7.26
C GLY A 87 -22.72 -0.20 8.39
N LEU A 88 -21.47 -0.60 8.12
CA LEU A 88 -20.39 -0.48 9.11
C LEU A 88 -20.13 1.01 9.37
N VAL A 89 -21.05 1.63 10.11
CA VAL A 89 -20.75 2.81 10.90
C VAL A 89 -19.65 2.32 11.84
N LEU A 90 -18.40 2.73 11.57
CA LEU A 90 -17.43 2.83 12.65
C LEU A 90 -18.16 3.64 13.70
N THR A 91 -18.63 3.00 14.76
CA THR A 91 -19.11 3.71 15.94
C THR A 91 -17.90 4.53 16.35
N ALA A 92 -17.87 5.79 15.91
CA ALA A 92 -16.83 6.72 16.27
C ALA A 92 -16.72 6.60 17.80
N PRO A 93 -15.51 6.49 18.36
CA PRO A 93 -15.37 6.45 19.80
C PRO A 93 -16.19 7.61 20.35
N VAL A 94 -17.14 7.32 21.23
CA VAL A 94 -17.95 8.35 21.86
C VAL A 94 -16.95 9.32 22.46
N THR A 95 -16.89 10.54 21.91
CA THR A 95 -15.97 11.56 22.41
C THR A 95 -16.31 11.72 23.89
N PRO A 96 -15.37 11.45 24.82
CA PRO A 96 -15.67 11.68 26.23
C PRO A 96 -16.08 13.14 26.36
N HIS A 97 -17.24 13.37 26.97
CA HIS A 97 -17.70 14.73 27.24
C HIS A 97 -16.61 15.43 28.06
N LEU A 98 -16.11 16.56 27.55
CA LEU A 98 -15.23 17.43 28.32
C LEU A 98 -16.02 17.93 29.53
N MET A 99 -15.82 17.28 30.67
CA MET A 99 -16.38 17.71 31.95
C MET A 99 -15.67 19.01 32.33
N SER A 100 -16.43 20.06 32.63
CA SER A 100 -15.86 21.30 33.15
C SER A 100 -15.22 21.02 34.51
N ASN A 101 -14.00 21.50 34.74
CA ASN A 101 -13.37 21.45 36.05
C ASN A 101 -14.22 22.24 37.05
N THR A 102 -14.75 21.59 38.08
CA THR A 102 -15.56 22.22 39.15
C THR A 102 -14.71 22.64 40.36
N LEU A 103 -13.39 22.76 40.19
CA LEU A 103 -12.48 23.15 41.28
C LEU A 103 -11.82 24.48 40.97
N ASP A 104 -12.54 25.55 41.27
CA ASP A 104 -11.93 26.78 41.78
C ASP A 104 -12.66 27.14 43.09
N PRO A 105 -12.07 26.87 44.27
CA PRO A 105 -12.47 27.52 45.50
C PRO A 105 -11.88 28.95 45.53
N VAL A 106 -12.76 29.93 45.78
CA VAL A 106 -12.40 31.30 46.19
C VAL A 106 -11.74 31.29 47.57
#